data_AF-A0A8S1F8L7-F1
#
_entry.id   AF-A0A8S1F8L7-F1
#
_cell.length_a   1.000
_cell.length_b   1.000
_cell.length_c   1.000
_cell.angle_alpha   90.00
_cell.angle_beta   90.00
_cell.angle_gamma   90.00
#
_symmetry.space_group_name_H-M   'P 1'
#
loop_
_entity.id
_entity.type
_entity.pdbx_description
1 polymer ?
#
loop_
_entity_poly.entity_id
_entity_poly.type
_entity_poly.pdbx_seq_one_letter_code
_entity_poly.pdbx_strand_id
1 'polypeptide(L)'
;MTFSDSSTMQIHLVPTENGQKEWMIIEMHGLLSPQEGEFDGKTLGTICWGDRNSIFMVIGNQTLEGKISKIDRPLLVIQRSDEIRLDGSKIAKVNAIIRKKLVFKLRPRPLVISNASLQHAISLQE
;
A
#
# COMPACT_ATOMS: atom_id res chain seq x y z
N MET A 1 7.03 -38.48 30.67
CA MET A 1 6.30 -38.02 29.47
C MET A 1 7.08 -36.85 28.91
N THR A 2 7.86 -37.09 27.86
CA THR A 2 8.66 -36.07 27.18
C THR A 2 7.74 -35.31 26.22
N PHE A 3 7.55 -34.02 26.46
CA PHE A 3 6.92 -33.11 25.51
C PHE A 3 7.84 -33.03 24.28
N SER A 4 7.39 -33.58 23.16
CA SER A 4 8.05 -33.40 21.87
C SER A 4 7.98 -31.92 21.52
N ASP A 5 9.15 -31.30 21.41
CA ASP A 5 9.37 -29.93 20.98
C ASP A 5 8.62 -29.68 19.66
N SER A 6 7.50 -28.96 19.75
CA SER A 6 6.78 -28.49 18.57
C SER A 6 7.63 -27.38 17.97
N SER A 7 8.35 -27.67 16.89
CA SER A 7 9.18 -26.69 16.18
C SER A 7 8.36 -25.43 15.89
N THR A 8 8.52 -24.41 16.73
CA THR A 8 7.85 -23.13 16.54
C THR A 8 8.44 -22.50 15.29
N MET A 9 7.61 -22.35 14.24
CA MET A 9 8.03 -21.68 13.02
C MET A 9 8.38 -20.22 13.35
N GLN A 10 9.67 -19.94 13.53
CA GLN A 10 10.18 -18.62 13.84
C GLN A 10 10.59 -17.93 12.53
N ILE A 11 9.86 -16.88 12.16
CA ILE A 11 10.17 -16.09 10.97
C ILE A 11 11.15 -15.00 11.39
N HIS A 12 12.42 -15.19 11.04
CA HIS A 12 13.45 -14.17 11.19
C HIS A 12 13.29 -13.11 10.10
N LEU A 13 12.98 -11.88 10.53
CA LEU A 13 12.89 -10.75 9.63
C LEU A 13 14.27 -10.15 9.43
N VAL A 14 14.76 -10.17 8.20
CA VAL A 14 16.02 -9.52 7.84
C VAL A 14 15.70 -8.13 7.28
N PRO A 15 16.08 -7.03 7.96
CA PRO A 15 15.92 -5.69 7.42
C PRO A 15 16.82 -5.48 6.19
N THR A 16 16.34 -4.76 5.17
CA THR A 16 17.16 -4.38 4.01
C THR A 16 18.22 -3.35 4.39
N GLU A 17 19.41 -3.45 3.78
CA GLU A 17 20.63 -2.65 4.10
C GLU A 17 20.42 -1.12 4.12
N ASN A 18 19.41 -0.59 3.40
CA ASN A 18 19.15 0.85 3.25
C ASN A 18 18.10 1.43 4.22
N GLY A 19 17.75 0.72 5.30
CA GLY A 19 16.65 1.12 6.18
C GLY A 19 15.29 0.74 5.58
N GLN A 20 14.33 0.40 6.44
CA GLN A 20 13.06 -0.20 6.03
C GLN A 20 12.28 0.67 5.03
N LYS A 21 11.97 0.12 3.85
CA LYS A 21 10.75 0.51 3.13
C LYS A 21 9.57 -0.12 3.89
N GLU A 22 8.88 0.65 4.72
CA GLU A 22 7.63 0.20 5.36
C GLU A 22 6.58 0.03 4.25
N TRP A 23 6.17 -1.21 3.97
CA TRP A 23 5.06 -1.45 3.06
C TRP A 23 3.75 -1.13 3.78
N MET A 24 2.82 -0.53 3.05
CA MET A 24 1.48 -0.21 3.52
C MET A 24 0.45 -0.75 2.54
N ILE A 25 -0.74 -1.05 3.05
CA ILE A 25 -1.90 -1.38 2.21
C ILE A 25 -2.72 -0.12 1.98
N ILE A 26 -3.25 0.03 0.77
CA ILE A 26 -4.31 0.99 0.46
C ILE A 26 -5.64 0.22 0.46
N GLU A 27 -6.56 0.61 1.32
CA GLU A 27 -7.93 0.11 1.40
C GLU A 27 -8.86 1.19 0.89
N MET A 28 -9.68 0.89 -0.12
CA MET A 28 -10.63 1.83 -0.71
C MET A 28 -11.97 1.17 -0.99
N HIS A 29 -13.04 1.96 -0.94
CA HIS A 29 -14.38 1.51 -1.29
C HIS A 29 -14.67 1.77 -2.77
N GLY A 30 -14.89 0.70 -3.54
CA GLY A 30 -15.21 0.75 -4.96
C GLY A 30 -14.31 -0.15 -5.81
N LEU A 31 -14.39 0.01 -7.12
CA LEU A 31 -13.56 -0.69 -8.10
C LEU A 31 -12.60 0.32 -8.77
N LEU A 32 -11.33 -0.05 -8.88
CA LEU A 32 -10.38 0.67 -9.75
C LEU A 32 -10.50 0.10 -11.16
N SER A 33 -10.74 0.98 -12.11
CA SER A 33 -10.75 0.63 -13.54
C SER A 33 -9.67 1.43 -14.27
N PRO A 34 -8.79 0.79 -15.05
CA PRO A 34 -7.88 1.50 -15.92
C PRO A 34 -8.68 2.17 -17.04
N GLN A 35 -8.22 3.32 -17.51
CA GLN A 35 -8.86 3.99 -18.66
C GLN A 35 -8.76 3.14 -19.93
N GLU A 36 -7.61 2.49 -20.12
CA GLU A 36 -7.33 1.57 -21.22
C GLU A 36 -6.40 0.45 -20.73
N GLY A 37 -6.55 -0.79 -21.22
CA GLY A 37 -5.64 -1.90 -20.94
C GLY A 37 -5.52 -2.27 -19.45
N GLU A 38 -4.29 -2.57 -19.02
CA GLU A 38 -3.96 -2.96 -17.64
C GLU A 38 -3.33 -1.82 -16.83
N PHE A 39 -3.15 -2.01 -15.51
CA PHE A 39 -2.52 -1.04 -14.62
C PHE A 39 -0.98 -1.05 -14.67
N ASP A 40 -0.39 -2.09 -15.26
CA ASP A 40 1.05 -2.31 -15.22
C ASP A 40 1.83 -1.15 -15.83
N GLY A 41 2.78 -0.61 -15.06
CA GLY A 41 3.59 0.55 -15.43
C GLY A 41 2.84 1.89 -15.44
N LYS A 42 1.55 1.93 -15.08
CA LYS A 42 0.74 3.16 -15.08
C LYS A 42 0.70 3.83 -13.73
N THR A 43 0.73 5.15 -13.74
CA THR A 43 0.46 5.97 -12.56
C THR A 43 -1.04 5.94 -12.27
N LEU A 44 -1.43 5.34 -11.14
CA LEU A 44 -2.82 5.33 -10.69
C LEU A 44 -3.29 6.72 -10.22
N GLY A 45 -2.41 7.46 -9.53
CA GLY A 45 -2.75 8.73 -8.92
C GLY A 45 -1.68 9.23 -7.95
N THR A 46 -2.02 10.29 -7.21
CA THR A 46 -1.11 10.97 -6.28
C THR A 46 -1.67 10.89 -4.86
N ILE A 47 -0.81 10.57 -3.89
CA ILE A 47 -1.13 10.63 -2.46
C ILE A 47 -0.55 11.92 -1.88
N CYS A 48 -1.39 12.68 -1.18
CA CYS A 48 -1.02 13.88 -0.44
C CYS A 48 -1.19 13.63 1.06
N TRP A 49 -0.16 13.89 1.83
CA TRP A 49 -0.19 13.79 3.29
C TRP A 49 -0.75 15.09 3.88
N GLY A 50 -1.83 14.97 4.65
CA GLY A 50 -2.40 16.09 5.40
C GLY A 50 -1.89 16.14 6.84
N ASP A 51 -2.55 16.93 7.67
CA ASP A 51 -2.28 17.00 9.10
C ASP A 51 -2.98 15.87 9.87
N ARG A 52 -2.48 15.56 11.08
CA ARG A 52 -3.16 14.68 12.06
C ARG A 52 -3.65 13.32 11.51
N ASN A 53 -2.84 12.64 10.69
CA ASN A 53 -3.14 11.37 10.01
C ASN A 53 -4.17 11.43 8.88
N SER A 54 -4.59 12.62 8.45
CA SER A 54 -5.39 12.77 7.23
C SER A 54 -4.51 12.54 5.99
N ILE A 55 -5.11 11.94 4.97
CA ILE A 55 -4.48 11.71 3.67
C ILE A 55 -5.51 11.97 2.58
N PHE A 56 -5.04 12.45 1.45
CA PHE A 56 -5.84 12.64 0.26
C PHE A 56 -5.22 11.87 -0.88
N MET A 57 -6.06 11.30 -1.75
CA MET A 57 -5.61 10.63 -2.95
C MET A 57 -6.36 11.20 -4.14
N VAL A 58 -5.63 11.58 -5.17
CA VAL A 58 -6.19 12.05 -6.45
C VAL A 58 -6.00 10.94 -7.47
N ILE A 59 -7.10 10.41 -8.00
CA ILE A 59 -7.13 9.41 -9.08
C ILE A 59 -8.03 9.97 -10.18
N GLY A 60 -7.44 10.21 -11.35
CA GLY A 60 -8.14 10.91 -12.44
C GLY A 60 -8.75 12.22 -11.97
N ASN A 61 -10.06 12.39 -12.18
CA ASN A 61 -10.82 13.58 -11.80
C ASN A 61 -11.49 13.47 -10.42
N GLN A 62 -11.04 12.55 -9.57
CA GLN A 62 -11.65 12.30 -8.27
C GLN A 62 -10.63 12.51 -7.15
N THR A 63 -11.12 13.07 -6.05
CA THR A 63 -10.41 13.18 -4.78
C THR A 63 -11.04 12.25 -3.76
N LEU A 64 -10.20 11.43 -3.15
CA LEU A 64 -10.55 10.55 -2.04
C LEU A 64 -9.92 11.11 -0.77
N GLU A 65 -10.74 11.27 0.26
CA GLU A 65 -10.27 11.60 1.60
C GLU A 65 -10.17 10.33 2.44
N GLY A 66 -9.07 10.20 3.16
CA GLY A 66 -8.77 9.02 3.95
C GLY A 66 -7.98 9.34 5.19
N LYS A 67 -7.57 8.25 5.86
CA LYS A 67 -6.73 8.32 7.06
C LYS A 67 -5.74 7.19 7.12
N ILE A 68 -4.65 7.41 7.86
CA ILE A 68 -3.72 6.35 8.24
C ILE A 68 -4.30 5.60 9.45
N SER A 69 -4.36 4.28 9.38
CA SER A 69 -4.81 3.41 10.48
C SER A 69 -3.76 2.35 10.79
N LYS A 70 -3.58 2.03 12.07
CA LYS A 70 -2.87 0.81 12.48
C LYS A 70 -3.70 -0.43 12.15
N ILE A 71 -3.02 -1.56 11.97
CA ILE A 71 -3.64 -2.88 11.81
C ILE A 71 -3.39 -3.67 13.10
N ASP A 72 -4.46 -4.08 13.77
CA ASP A 72 -4.38 -4.79 15.06
C ASP A 72 -3.69 -6.15 14.92
N ARG A 73 -3.83 -6.78 13.74
CA ARG A 73 -3.17 -8.03 13.38
C ARG A 73 -2.29 -7.79 12.15
N PRO A 74 -0.97 -7.52 12.32
CA PRO A 74 -0.07 -7.24 11.21
C PRO A 74 -0.13 -8.33 10.13
N LEU A 75 -0.03 -7.92 8.87
CA LEU A 75 -0.12 -8.83 7.74
C LEU A 75 1.27 -9.16 7.21
N LEU A 76 1.52 -10.44 6.95
CA LEU A 76 2.76 -10.90 6.33
C LEU A 76 2.58 -10.90 4.81
N VAL A 77 3.49 -10.23 4.09
CA VAL A 77 3.55 -10.30 2.64
C VAL A 77 4.52 -11.41 2.27
N ILE A 78 3.99 -12.44 1.61
CA ILE A 78 4.72 -13.63 1.22
C ILE A 78 4.68 -13.75 -0.29
N GLN A 79 5.86 -13.91 -0.90
CA GLN A 79 5.99 -14.34 -2.27
C GLN A 79 6.18 -15.84 -2.29
N ARG A 80 5.21 -16.54 -2.88
CA ARG A 80 5.31 -17.98 -3.10
C ARG A 80 6.45 -18.24 -4.10
N SER A 81 7.35 -19.15 -3.77
CA SER A 81 8.29 -19.70 -4.74
C SER A 81 7.83 -21.09 -5.17
N ASP A 82 8.20 -21.46 -6.39
CA ASP A 82 8.02 -22.83 -6.90
C ASP A 82 9.19 -23.75 -6.48
N GLU A 83 10.14 -23.21 -5.70
CA GLU A 83 11.24 -23.97 -5.13
C GLU A 83 10.73 -24.91 -4.03
N ILE A 84 10.97 -26.20 -4.25
CA ILE A 84 10.69 -27.26 -3.30
C ILE A 84 12.04 -27.77 -2.78
N ARG A 85 12.20 -27.80 -1.46
CA ARG A 85 13.39 -28.38 -0.82
C ARG A 85 13.45 -29.89 -1.10
N LEU A 86 14.64 -30.47 -0.91
CA LEU A 86 14.87 -31.91 -1.07
C LEU A 86 13.96 -32.77 -0.17
N ASP A 87 13.44 -32.22 0.92
CA ASP A 87 12.49 -32.86 1.85
C ASP A 87 11.01 -32.71 1.43
N GLY A 88 10.74 -32.12 0.26
CA GLY A 88 9.39 -31.86 -0.24
C GLY A 88 8.72 -30.62 0.35
N SER A 89 9.38 -29.88 1.24
CA SER A 89 8.84 -28.65 1.82
C SER A 89 8.90 -27.48 0.83
N LYS A 90 7.87 -26.63 0.82
CA LYS A 90 7.81 -25.44 -0.03
C LYS A 90 8.54 -24.28 0.64
N ILE A 91 9.34 -23.56 -0.15
CA ILE A 91 9.95 -22.31 0.30
C ILE A 91 8.96 -21.17 0.03
N ALA A 92 8.95 -20.18 0.92
CA ALA A 92 8.20 -18.95 0.70
C ALA A 92 9.05 -17.78 1.18
N LYS A 93 9.18 -16.75 0.34
CA LYS A 93 9.96 -15.55 0.66
C LYS A 93 9.07 -14.56 1.37
N VAL A 94 9.49 -14.13 2.56
CA VAL A 94 8.84 -13.04 3.28
C VAL A 94 9.36 -11.71 2.74
N ASN A 95 8.47 -10.92 2.15
CA ASN A 95 8.82 -9.63 1.53
C ASN A 95 8.62 -8.46 2.50
N ALA A 96 7.57 -8.48 3.33
CA ALA A 96 7.27 -7.39 4.25
C ALA A 96 6.33 -7.80 5.41
N ILE A 97 6.28 -6.98 6.45
CA ILE A 97 5.20 -6.97 7.44
C ILE A 97 4.46 -5.64 7.35
N ILE A 98 3.15 -5.69 7.09
CA ILE A 98 2.28 -4.53 7.05
C ILE A 98 1.70 -4.29 8.44
N ARG A 99 1.97 -3.10 9.00
CA ARG A 99 1.47 -2.68 10.33
C ARG A 99 0.47 -1.51 10.25
N LYS A 100 0.43 -0.83 9.10
CA LYS A 100 -0.43 0.33 8.85
C LYS A 100 -1.08 0.22 7.48
N LYS A 101 -2.23 0.87 7.34
CA LYS A 101 -2.97 1.00 6.09
C LYS A 101 -3.43 2.43 5.87
N LEU A 102 -3.50 2.83 4.62
CA LEU A 102 -4.18 4.02 4.13
C LEU A 102 -5.62 3.62 3.84
N VAL A 103 -6.60 4.30 4.42
CA VAL A 103 -8.01 3.90 4.34
C VAL A 103 -8.85 5.03 3.76
N PHE A 104 -9.47 4.79 2.61
CA PHE A 104 -10.36 5.69 1.89
C PHE A 104 -11.78 5.11 1.85
N LYS A 105 -12.56 5.34 2.91
CA LYS A 105 -13.94 4.80 3.05
C LYS A 105 -15.03 5.72 2.51
N LEU A 106 -14.72 7.00 2.35
CA LEU A 106 -15.69 7.98 1.87
C LEU A 106 -15.83 7.88 0.35
N ARG A 107 -17.02 8.20 -0.17
CA ARG A 107 -17.27 8.24 -1.61
C ARG A 107 -16.32 9.24 -2.27
N PRO A 108 -15.68 8.90 -3.41
CA PRO A 108 -14.88 9.85 -4.16
C PRO A 108 -15.66 11.11 -4.51
N ARG A 109 -15.01 12.26 -4.35
CA ARG A 109 -15.56 13.58 -4.68
C ARG A 109 -14.95 14.07 -5.99
N PRO A 110 -15.70 14.77 -6.85
CA PRO A 110 -15.09 15.44 -7.99
C PRO A 110 -13.93 16.33 -7.55
N LEU A 111 -12.84 16.30 -8.31
CA LEU A 111 -11.69 17.18 -8.09
C LEU A 111 -12.12 18.63 -8.29
N VAL A 112 -12.02 19.44 -7.23
CA VAL A 112 -12.29 20.87 -7.29
C VAL A 112 -10.97 21.59 -7.50
N ILE A 113 -10.81 22.21 -8.67
CA ILE A 113 -9.67 23.07 -8.97
C ILE A 113 -10.14 24.52 -8.82
N SER A 114 -9.46 25.30 -7.97
CA SER A 114 -9.78 26.71 -7.81
C SER A 114 -9.23 27.53 -8.97
N ASN A 115 -9.95 28.57 -9.41
CA ASN A 115 -9.46 29.50 -10.44
C ASN A 115 -8.15 30.18 -10.03
N ALA A 116 -7.95 30.44 -8.73
CA ALA A 116 -6.71 31.03 -8.23
C ALA A 116 -5.50 30.08 -8.43
N SER A 117 -5.70 28.78 -8.20
CA SER A 117 -4.67 27.76 -8.44
C SER A 117 -4.34 27.62 -9.93
N LEU A 118 -5.36 27.74 -10.80
CA LEU A 118 -5.16 27.72 -12.26
C LEU A 118 -4.36 28.94 -12.74
N GLN A 119 -4.72 30.13 -12.27
CA GLN A 119 -4.00 31.36 -12.64
C GLN A 119 -2.54 31.31 -12.19
N HIS A 120 -2.25 30.81 -10.98
CA HIS A 120 -0.88 30.65 -10.50
C HIS A 120 -0.09 29.58 -11.29
N ALA A 121 -0.72 28.47 -11.68
CA ALA A 121 -0.05 27.45 -12.49
C ALA A 121 0.28 27.95 -13.91
N ILE A 122 -0.63 28.73 -14.51
CA ILE A 122 -0.43 29.35 -15.83
C ILE A 122 0.73 30.36 -15.79
N SER A 123 0.83 31.19 -14.73
CA SER A 123 1.91 32.16 -14.59
C SER A 123 3.31 31.55 -14.38
N LEU A 124 3.42 30.25 -14.11
CA LEU A 124 4.70 29.53 -14.00
C LEU A 124 5.15 28.91 -15.34
N GLN A 125 4.32 28.98 -16.38
CA GLN A 125 4.64 28.49 -17.72
C GLN A 125 5.00 29.61 -18.71
N GLU A 126 4.93 30.87 -18.28
CA GLU A 126 5.42 32.06 -18.98
C GLU A 126 6.76 32.51 -18.40
#